data_AF-A0AAQ4E3Z6-F1
#
_entry.id   AF-A0AAQ4E3Z6-F1
#
_cell.length_a   1.000
_cell.length_b   1.000
_cell.length_c   1.000
_cell.angle_alpha   90.00
_cell.angle_beta   90.00
_cell.angle_gamma   90.00
#
_symmetry.space_group_name_H-M   'P 1'
#
loop_
_entity.id
_entity.type
_entity.pdbx_description
1 polymer ?
#
loop_
_entity_poly.entity_id
_entity_poly.type
_entity_poly.pdbx_seq_one_letter_code
_entity_poly.pdbx_strand_id
1 'polypeptide(L)'
;MKRCFKKCNPKPITLSSQAHSRLPRQSVRHTNRSSLRHTRGYNLSELSHRASCFYKGITERIKMAAEVFRDIEGLHLGKHFPDDAVLSAIAYKPRPADIFLAGYPKSGSTWTHRIIYNILMDAEDPKEPLDYFIRLPCIELQGAEAALYAPKPSAFKTHLPFNKTPYAPEAKYVCIARNPYDTCVSFYYHTKHMPAYKFDTATFDEFFELFLQGRVDYGDYFENVMSWYRQRNEPNVLFLTYEELKKDTRGHVLKIAAFLGPEREKKLKENPELLERIIEKTSLENMKKVLNFNGHQHTMLDESMLERVRPELKKGLGTLLDFIKVPMTGDFVRKGQVGDWRNHFSPEQILRMKEKIAKATAGSDLMSLWKDVDLP
;
A
#
# COMPACT_ATOMS: atom_id res chain seq x y z
N MET A 1 -14.79 -11.06 53.34
CA MET A 1 -15.47 -9.89 53.95
C MET A 1 -16.19 -9.10 52.87
N LYS A 2 -17.22 -8.35 53.28
CA LYS A 2 -18.38 -7.85 52.50
C LYS A 2 -18.10 -6.66 51.55
N ARG A 3 -18.85 -6.65 50.41
CA ARG A 3 -19.53 -5.52 49.72
C ARG A 3 -18.62 -4.46 49.02
N CYS A 4 -18.94 -3.89 47.86
CA CYS A 4 -20.23 -3.38 47.39
C CYS A 4 -20.27 -3.26 45.84
N PHE A 5 -21.30 -3.82 45.21
CA PHE A 5 -21.75 -3.49 43.85
C PHE A 5 -22.80 -2.36 43.94
N LYS A 6 -22.65 -1.27 43.16
CA LYS A 6 -23.72 -0.28 42.94
C LYS A 6 -24.36 -0.53 41.59
N LYS A 7 -25.63 -0.97 41.62
CA LYS A 7 -26.59 -0.98 40.53
C LYS A 7 -27.17 0.43 40.36
N CYS A 8 -27.24 0.93 39.13
CA CYS A 8 -28.19 1.98 38.75
C CYS A 8 -29.03 1.44 37.59
N ASN A 9 -30.35 1.35 37.80
CA ASN A 9 -31.33 1.08 36.76
C ASN A 9 -32.30 2.28 36.66
N PRO A 10 -32.92 2.51 35.50
CA PRO A 10 -33.48 3.80 35.09
C PRO A 10 -34.90 4.03 35.63
N LYS A 11 -35.35 5.27 35.65
CA LYS A 11 -36.78 5.62 35.79
C LYS A 11 -37.28 6.43 34.59
N PRO A 12 -38.56 6.27 34.21
CA PRO A 12 -39.11 6.65 32.92
C PRO A 12 -39.69 8.06 32.96
N ILE A 13 -39.73 8.74 31.80
CA ILE A 13 -40.51 9.97 31.64
C ILE A 13 -41.48 9.80 30.48
N THR A 14 -42.73 10.05 30.86
CA THR A 14 -44.04 10.02 30.23
C THR A 14 -44.18 10.79 28.91
N LEU A 15 -44.97 10.21 28.00
CA LEU A 15 -45.65 10.89 26.89
C LEU A 15 -46.77 11.79 27.43
N SER A 16 -46.91 13.02 26.90
CA SER A 16 -48.16 13.78 26.96
C SER A 16 -48.49 14.42 25.61
N SER A 17 -49.77 14.33 25.27
CA SER A 17 -50.45 14.71 24.05
C SER A 17 -50.76 16.20 23.89
N GLN A 18 -50.90 16.61 22.62
CA GLN A 18 -51.83 17.64 22.08
C GLN A 18 -51.75 19.09 22.60
N ALA A 19 -51.56 20.04 21.66
CA ALA A 19 -52.49 21.17 21.46
C ALA A 19 -52.19 21.93 20.15
N HIS A 20 -53.27 22.19 19.40
CA HIS A 20 -53.35 23.06 18.23
C HIS A 20 -53.04 24.54 18.57
N SER A 21 -52.53 25.30 17.59
CA SER A 21 -53.30 26.31 16.85
C SER A 21 -52.49 27.55 16.39
N ARG A 22 -52.93 28.08 15.24
CA ARG A 22 -52.83 29.47 14.72
C ARG A 22 -51.57 29.88 13.92
N LEU A 23 -51.75 29.78 12.60
CA LEU A 23 -51.11 30.62 11.58
C LEU A 23 -51.64 32.06 11.66
N PRO A 24 -50.82 33.10 11.42
CA PRO A 24 -51.31 34.42 11.03
C PRO A 24 -51.31 34.60 9.51
N ARG A 25 -52.47 35.04 9.00
CA ARG A 25 -52.66 35.61 7.66
C ARG A 25 -52.16 37.07 7.65
N GLN A 26 -51.34 37.44 6.67
CA GLN A 26 -51.23 38.82 6.15
C GLN A 26 -51.02 38.72 4.63
N SER A 27 -52.08 39.00 3.86
CA SER A 27 -52.39 40.26 3.17
C SER A 27 -51.85 40.26 1.73
N VAL A 28 -52.78 40.09 0.80
CA VAL A 28 -52.58 40.18 -0.64
C VAL A 28 -52.36 41.65 -1.02
N ARG A 29 -51.23 41.96 -1.67
CA ARG A 29 -51.09 43.14 -2.53
C ARG A 29 -50.75 42.69 -3.94
N HIS A 30 -51.62 43.04 -4.88
CA HIS A 30 -51.38 42.95 -6.31
C HIS A 30 -50.31 43.97 -6.72
N THR A 31 -49.21 43.50 -7.32
CA THR A 31 -48.38 44.32 -8.21
C THR A 31 -47.83 43.46 -9.35
N ASN A 32 -48.31 43.80 -10.55
CA ASN A 32 -47.79 43.64 -11.91
C ASN A 32 -46.88 42.47 -12.34
N ARG A 33 -47.36 41.83 -13.41
CA ARG A 33 -46.61 41.08 -14.43
C ARG A 33 -45.37 41.86 -14.89
N SER A 34 -44.19 41.23 -14.84
CA SER A 34 -43.23 41.06 -15.95
C SER A 34 -41.79 40.81 -15.45
N SER A 35 -41.36 39.56 -15.30
CA SER A 35 -39.95 39.12 -15.45
C SER A 35 -39.76 37.63 -15.10
N LEU A 36 -40.43 36.75 -15.85
CA LEU A 36 -40.07 35.32 -15.89
C LEU A 36 -39.46 35.04 -17.25
N ARG A 37 -38.13 34.95 -17.33
CA ARG A 37 -37.36 34.22 -18.34
C ARG A 37 -35.87 34.28 -17.99
N HIS A 38 -35.40 33.26 -17.28
CA HIS A 38 -34.09 32.62 -17.49
C HIS A 38 -33.93 31.46 -16.49
N THR A 39 -34.74 30.43 -16.65
CA THR A 39 -34.33 29.09 -16.21
C THR A 39 -33.35 28.57 -17.25
N ARG A 40 -32.06 28.43 -16.87
CA ARG A 40 -31.08 27.64 -17.62
C ARG A 40 -31.69 26.25 -17.83
N GLY A 41 -32.17 25.98 -19.03
CA GLY A 41 -32.58 24.65 -19.43
C GLY A 41 -31.34 23.77 -19.40
N TYR A 42 -31.26 22.84 -18.46
CA TYR A 42 -30.28 21.77 -18.53
C TYR A 42 -30.63 20.94 -19.75
N ASN A 43 -29.73 20.90 -20.74
CA ASN A 43 -29.94 20.12 -21.93
C ASN A 43 -29.92 18.63 -21.55
N LEU A 44 -31.10 18.02 -21.47
CA LEU A 44 -31.28 16.62 -21.10
C LEU A 44 -30.51 15.67 -22.04
N SER A 45 -30.27 16.08 -23.29
CA SER A 45 -29.46 15.29 -24.22
C SER A 45 -27.97 15.30 -23.87
N GLU A 46 -27.42 16.44 -23.39
CA GLU A 46 -26.03 16.52 -22.91
C GLU A 46 -25.85 15.75 -21.60
N LEU A 47 -26.80 15.84 -20.68
CA LEU A 47 -26.77 15.07 -19.43
C LEU A 47 -26.87 13.57 -19.70
N SER A 48 -27.77 13.16 -20.61
CA SER A 48 -27.89 11.76 -21.04
C SER A 48 -26.65 11.26 -21.79
N HIS A 49 -26.03 12.10 -22.63
CA HIS A 49 -24.82 11.74 -23.35
C HIS A 49 -23.62 11.64 -22.40
N ARG A 50 -23.46 12.58 -21.47
CA ARG A 50 -22.43 12.52 -20.42
C ARG A 50 -22.61 11.30 -19.52
N ALA A 51 -23.84 10.99 -19.12
CA ALA A 51 -24.13 9.77 -18.36
C ALA A 51 -23.79 8.52 -19.19
N SER A 52 -24.19 8.44 -20.46
CA SER A 52 -23.90 7.30 -21.34
C SER A 52 -22.40 7.10 -21.58
N CYS A 53 -21.64 8.18 -21.84
CA CYS A 53 -20.18 8.12 -21.95
C CYS A 53 -19.52 7.70 -20.62
N PHE A 54 -20.03 8.19 -19.50
CA PHE A 54 -19.56 7.79 -18.17
C PHE A 54 -19.80 6.29 -17.91
N TYR A 55 -21.00 5.77 -18.20
CA TYR A 55 -21.34 4.35 -18.05
C TYR A 55 -20.56 3.45 -19.03
N LYS A 56 -20.37 3.88 -20.28
CA LYS A 56 -19.51 3.16 -21.25
C LYS A 56 -18.06 3.10 -20.76
N GLY A 57 -17.50 4.23 -20.31
CA GLY A 57 -16.16 4.28 -19.74
C GLY A 57 -16.01 3.39 -18.49
N ILE A 58 -17.03 3.34 -17.62
CA ILE A 58 -17.05 2.41 -16.48
C ILE A 58 -17.02 0.95 -16.96
N THR A 59 -17.80 0.62 -17.98
CA THR A 59 -17.92 -0.76 -18.51
C THR A 59 -16.61 -1.23 -19.14
N GLU A 60 -15.93 -0.37 -19.91
CA GLU A 60 -14.62 -0.70 -20.48
C GLU A 60 -13.53 -0.81 -19.40
N ARG A 61 -13.52 0.09 -18.41
CA ARG A 61 -12.62 -0.01 -17.24
C ARG A 61 -12.84 -1.30 -16.45
N ILE A 62 -14.09 -1.76 -16.32
CA ILE A 62 -14.41 -3.04 -15.67
C ILE A 62 -13.85 -4.22 -16.47
N LYS A 63 -13.96 -4.21 -17.80
CA LYS A 63 -13.42 -5.27 -18.67
C LYS A 63 -11.90 -5.31 -18.61
N MET A 64 -11.22 -4.16 -18.71
CA MET A 64 -9.76 -4.08 -18.59
C MET A 64 -9.27 -4.61 -17.23
N ALA A 65 -9.91 -4.21 -16.14
CA ALA A 65 -9.56 -4.69 -14.80
C ALA A 65 -9.78 -6.21 -14.66
N ALA A 66 -10.87 -6.78 -15.20
CA ALA A 66 -11.15 -8.22 -15.12
C ALA A 66 -10.18 -9.08 -15.95
N GLU A 67 -9.57 -8.50 -16.99
CA GLU A 67 -8.53 -9.20 -17.75
C GLU A 67 -7.20 -9.29 -16.97
N VAL A 68 -6.92 -8.30 -16.13
CA VAL A 68 -5.62 -8.12 -15.45
C VAL A 68 -5.63 -8.65 -14.03
N PHE A 69 -6.72 -8.47 -13.29
CA PHE A 69 -6.87 -8.85 -11.90
C PHE A 69 -7.83 -10.03 -11.74
N ARG A 70 -7.71 -10.71 -10.60
CA ARG A 70 -8.62 -11.78 -10.15
C ARG A 70 -8.74 -11.72 -8.63
N ASP A 71 -9.79 -12.33 -8.11
CA ASP A 71 -9.94 -12.53 -6.67
C ASP A 71 -9.50 -13.95 -6.29
N ILE A 72 -8.67 -14.05 -5.26
CA ILE A 72 -8.21 -15.32 -4.67
C ILE A 72 -8.29 -15.19 -3.14
N GLU A 73 -9.06 -16.05 -2.47
CA GLU A 73 -9.23 -15.99 -1.01
C GLU A 73 -9.67 -14.60 -0.49
N GLY A 74 -10.43 -13.83 -1.27
CA GLY A 74 -10.83 -12.46 -0.94
C GLY A 74 -9.70 -11.42 -1.06
N LEU A 75 -8.60 -11.74 -1.75
CA LEU A 75 -7.56 -10.81 -2.17
C LEU A 75 -7.72 -10.48 -3.65
N HIS A 76 -7.78 -9.19 -3.98
CA HIS A 76 -7.76 -8.70 -5.35
C HIS A 76 -6.32 -8.57 -5.84
N LEU A 77 -5.90 -9.41 -6.80
CA LEU A 77 -4.52 -9.50 -7.25
C LEU A 77 -4.40 -9.66 -8.76
N GLY A 78 -3.31 -9.15 -9.31
CA GLY A 78 -2.93 -9.27 -10.70
C GLY A 78 -2.68 -10.71 -11.08
N LYS A 79 -3.06 -11.08 -12.30
CA LYS A 79 -2.96 -12.46 -12.77
C LYS A 79 -1.53 -12.99 -12.87
N HIS A 80 -0.55 -12.09 -12.84
CA HIS A 80 0.87 -12.39 -12.84
C HIS A 80 1.38 -12.99 -11.52
N PHE A 81 0.62 -12.91 -10.42
CA PHE A 81 0.88 -13.71 -9.23
C PHE A 81 0.36 -15.14 -9.44
N PRO A 82 1.14 -16.22 -9.25
CA PRO A 82 0.65 -17.59 -9.35
C PRO A 82 -0.31 -17.92 -8.20
N ASP A 83 -1.42 -18.61 -8.49
CA ASP A 83 -2.42 -18.97 -7.46
C ASP A 83 -1.83 -19.79 -6.32
N ASP A 84 -1.03 -20.80 -6.64
CA ASP A 84 -0.42 -21.66 -5.64
C ASP A 84 0.66 -20.95 -4.82
N ALA A 85 1.37 -19.98 -5.41
CA ALA A 85 2.30 -19.12 -4.67
C ALA A 85 1.55 -18.26 -3.65
N VAL A 86 0.42 -17.66 -4.04
CA VAL A 86 -0.44 -16.87 -3.14
C VAL A 86 -1.04 -17.75 -2.03
N LEU A 87 -1.60 -18.90 -2.38
CA LEU A 87 -2.20 -19.82 -1.41
C LEU A 87 -1.17 -20.38 -0.43
N SER A 88 0.01 -20.78 -0.91
CA SER A 88 1.09 -21.26 -0.04
C SER A 88 1.62 -20.15 0.86
N ALA A 89 1.74 -18.91 0.36
CA ALA A 89 2.11 -17.76 1.16
C ALA A 89 1.13 -17.50 2.31
N ILE A 90 -0.19 -17.54 2.06
CA ILE A 90 -1.22 -17.37 3.10
C ILE A 90 -1.17 -18.54 4.11
N ALA A 91 -0.92 -19.76 3.64
CA ALA A 91 -0.87 -20.96 4.47
C ALA A 91 0.46 -21.15 5.22
N TYR A 92 1.47 -20.31 4.96
CA TYR A 92 2.78 -20.42 5.57
C TYR A 92 2.68 -20.32 7.11
N LYS A 93 3.50 -21.11 7.80
CA LYS A 93 3.61 -21.07 9.26
C LYS A 93 4.92 -20.39 9.62
N PRO A 94 4.89 -19.15 10.14
CA PRO A 94 6.12 -18.45 10.50
C PRO A 94 6.92 -19.23 11.52
N ARG A 95 8.23 -19.25 11.35
CA ARG A 95 9.17 -19.87 12.30
C ARG A 95 9.69 -18.80 13.25
N PRO A 96 10.21 -19.19 14.43
CA PRO A 96 10.83 -18.24 15.33
C PRO A 96 11.89 -17.40 14.62
N ALA A 97 11.87 -16.11 14.91
CA ALA A 97 12.72 -15.08 14.33
C ALA A 97 12.53 -14.79 12.82
N ASP A 98 11.62 -15.45 12.09
CA ASP A 98 11.29 -15.04 10.73
C ASP A 98 10.85 -13.56 10.72
N ILE A 99 11.25 -12.82 9.69
CA ILE A 99 11.01 -11.38 9.55
C ILE A 99 10.06 -11.15 8.37
N PHE A 100 9.00 -10.38 8.58
CA PHE A 100 8.10 -9.94 7.51
C PHE A 100 8.19 -8.43 7.38
N LEU A 101 8.54 -7.96 6.19
CA LEU A 101 8.31 -6.59 5.77
C LEU A 101 6.93 -6.51 5.12
N ALA A 102 5.97 -5.98 5.86
CA ALA A 102 4.61 -5.75 5.39
C ALA A 102 4.40 -4.27 4.99
N GLY A 103 3.52 -4.04 4.03
CA GLY A 103 3.05 -2.70 3.71
C GLY A 103 2.34 -2.67 2.36
N TYR A 104 1.37 -1.78 2.19
CA TYR A 104 0.65 -1.67 0.92
C TYR A 104 1.61 -1.32 -0.24
N PRO A 105 1.37 -1.79 -1.48
CA PRO A 105 2.22 -1.45 -2.62
C PRO A 105 2.53 0.05 -2.68
N LYS A 106 3.79 0.35 -3.00
CA LYS A 106 4.30 1.73 -3.20
C LYS A 106 4.34 2.62 -1.96
N SER A 107 4.22 2.02 -0.78
CA SER A 107 4.44 2.69 0.51
C SER A 107 5.92 2.80 0.92
N GLY A 108 6.87 2.41 0.06
CA GLY A 108 8.31 2.38 0.39
C GLY A 108 8.85 1.01 0.81
N SER A 109 8.13 -0.06 0.50
CA SER A 109 8.58 -1.44 0.76
C SER A 109 9.95 -1.74 0.17
N THR A 110 10.25 -1.37 -1.08
CA THR A 110 11.57 -1.64 -1.67
C THR A 110 12.71 -0.94 -0.95
N TRP A 111 12.48 0.28 -0.45
CA TRP A 111 13.50 1.02 0.30
C TRP A 111 13.74 0.39 1.67
N THR A 112 12.66 0.11 2.40
CA THR A 112 12.72 -0.55 3.71
C THR A 112 13.31 -1.96 3.60
N HIS A 113 12.95 -2.70 2.55
CA HIS A 113 13.54 -3.98 2.19
C HIS A 113 15.06 -3.82 2.06
N ARG A 114 15.55 -2.89 1.25
CA ARG A 114 16.99 -2.71 1.05
C ARG A 114 17.71 -2.35 2.36
N ILE A 115 17.08 -1.56 3.24
CA ILE A 115 17.62 -1.27 4.58
C ILE A 115 17.72 -2.56 5.41
N ILE A 116 16.63 -3.32 5.53
CA ILE A 116 16.62 -4.59 6.28
C ILE A 116 17.67 -5.54 5.72
N TYR A 117 17.75 -5.71 4.40
CA TYR A 117 18.76 -6.54 3.75
C TYR A 117 20.17 -6.12 4.16
N ASN A 118 20.50 -4.82 4.05
CA ASN A 118 21.85 -4.34 4.36
C ASN A 118 22.16 -4.41 5.86
N ILE A 119 21.17 -4.31 6.75
CA ILE A 119 21.36 -4.59 8.19
C ILE A 119 21.67 -6.07 8.41
N LEU A 120 20.94 -6.98 7.75
CA LEU A 120 21.11 -8.42 7.93
C LEU A 120 22.42 -8.94 7.34
N MET A 121 22.88 -8.34 6.25
CA MET A 121 24.08 -8.75 5.50
C MET A 121 25.28 -7.86 5.76
N ASP A 122 25.26 -7.01 6.79
CA ASP A 122 26.38 -6.11 7.14
C ASP A 122 26.88 -5.22 5.98
N ALA A 123 25.93 -4.78 5.14
CA ALA A 123 26.17 -4.05 3.91
C ALA A 123 27.13 -4.75 2.93
N GLU A 124 27.29 -6.08 3.03
CA GLU A 124 27.99 -6.87 2.02
C GLU A 124 27.18 -6.91 0.72
N ASP A 125 27.89 -6.78 -0.40
CA ASP A 125 27.26 -6.95 -1.71
C ASP A 125 26.86 -8.41 -1.91
N PRO A 126 25.74 -8.65 -2.63
CA PRO A 126 25.38 -10.01 -3.02
C PRO A 126 26.55 -10.67 -3.77
N LYS A 127 26.75 -11.97 -3.53
CA LYS A 127 27.76 -12.73 -4.29
C LYS A 127 27.25 -13.05 -5.67
N GLU A 128 25.94 -13.24 -5.80
CA GLU A 128 25.25 -13.58 -7.06
C GLU A 128 24.10 -12.61 -7.35
N PRO A 129 23.78 -12.32 -8.64
CA PRO A 129 22.67 -11.43 -9.01
C PRO A 129 21.32 -11.80 -8.37
N LEU A 130 21.07 -13.10 -8.12
CA LEU A 130 19.85 -13.59 -7.50
C LEU A 130 19.78 -13.42 -5.98
N ASP A 131 20.89 -13.18 -5.28
CA ASP A 131 20.92 -13.13 -3.81
C ASP A 131 19.88 -12.14 -3.24
N TYR A 132 19.71 -10.99 -3.88
CA TYR A 132 18.71 -10.00 -3.46
C TYR A 132 17.27 -10.53 -3.54
N PHE A 133 16.98 -11.35 -4.55
CA PHE A 133 15.63 -11.85 -4.79
C PHE A 133 15.28 -13.05 -3.92
N ILE A 134 16.30 -13.82 -3.49
CA ILE A 134 16.11 -15.02 -2.68
C ILE A 134 16.23 -14.72 -1.17
N ARG A 135 16.94 -13.66 -0.77
CA ARG A 135 17.13 -13.34 0.67
C ARG A 135 15.99 -12.55 1.29
N LEU A 136 15.22 -11.80 0.51
CA LEU A 136 13.97 -11.16 0.95
C LEU A 136 12.88 -11.28 -0.15
N PRO A 137 12.43 -12.50 -0.43
CA PRO A 137 11.49 -12.77 -1.51
C PRO A 137 10.12 -12.14 -1.21
N CYS A 138 9.40 -11.80 -2.28
CA CYS A 138 7.98 -11.48 -2.18
C CYS A 138 7.23 -12.81 -2.03
N ILE A 139 6.75 -13.12 -0.83
CA ILE A 139 6.29 -14.48 -0.51
C ILE A 139 5.07 -14.88 -1.34
N GLU A 140 4.15 -13.96 -1.60
CA GLU A 140 2.98 -14.19 -2.46
C GLU A 140 3.30 -14.28 -3.97
N LEU A 141 4.50 -13.87 -4.40
CA LEU A 141 4.95 -14.03 -5.78
C LEU A 141 5.73 -15.33 -5.98
N GLN A 142 6.55 -15.72 -5.00
CA GLN A 142 7.49 -16.84 -5.11
C GLN A 142 7.01 -18.12 -4.40
N GLY A 143 6.00 -18.03 -3.53
CA GLY A 143 5.51 -19.13 -2.70
C GLY A 143 6.24 -19.26 -1.36
N ALA A 144 5.66 -20.06 -0.48
CA ALA A 144 6.21 -20.35 0.85
C ALA A 144 7.58 -21.05 0.80
N GLU A 145 7.87 -21.75 -0.29
CA GLU A 145 9.13 -22.45 -0.57
C GLU A 145 10.31 -21.48 -0.56
N ALA A 146 10.09 -20.19 -0.81
CA ALA A 146 11.13 -19.17 -0.71
C ALA A 146 11.77 -19.11 0.69
N ALA A 147 11.06 -19.57 1.73
CA ALA A 147 11.57 -19.74 3.10
C ALA A 147 12.65 -20.83 3.25
N LEU A 148 12.87 -21.68 2.24
CA LEU A 148 13.86 -22.76 2.24
C LEU A 148 15.28 -22.27 1.94
N TYR A 149 15.45 -21.10 1.32
CA TYR A 149 16.77 -20.57 0.94
C TYR A 149 17.19 -19.32 1.72
N ALA A 150 16.22 -18.53 2.20
CA ALA A 150 16.54 -17.30 2.91
C ALA A 150 17.44 -17.61 4.14
N PRO A 151 18.63 -16.97 4.25
CA PRO A 151 19.54 -17.18 5.37
C PRO A 151 18.79 -16.94 6.68
N LYS A 152 19.15 -17.66 7.75
CA LYS A 152 18.46 -17.54 9.03
C LYS A 152 18.88 -16.27 9.78
N PRO A 153 17.94 -15.49 10.33
CA PRO A 153 16.48 -15.62 10.21
C PRO A 153 15.99 -15.28 8.80
N SER A 154 15.04 -16.06 8.27
CA SER A 154 14.49 -15.79 6.95
C SER A 154 13.68 -14.50 6.99
N ALA A 155 13.84 -13.67 5.96
CA ALA A 155 13.10 -12.43 5.83
C ALA A 155 12.25 -12.47 4.57
N PHE A 156 11.05 -11.90 4.61
CA PHE A 156 10.08 -11.89 3.52
C PHE A 156 9.57 -10.48 3.30
N LYS A 157 9.24 -10.15 2.05
CA LYS A 157 8.40 -9.01 1.73
C LYS A 157 6.98 -9.53 1.49
N THR A 158 5.98 -8.80 1.97
CA THR A 158 4.58 -9.06 1.64
C THR A 158 3.78 -7.76 1.55
N HIS A 159 2.80 -7.75 0.67
CA HIS A 159 1.83 -6.68 0.51
C HIS A 159 0.44 -7.07 1.05
N LEU A 160 0.32 -8.28 1.61
CA LEU A 160 -0.91 -8.80 2.19
C LEU A 160 -1.39 -7.95 3.39
N PRO A 161 -2.71 -7.77 3.56
CA PRO A 161 -3.27 -7.21 4.79
C PRO A 161 -3.05 -8.17 5.97
N PHE A 162 -3.04 -7.66 7.19
CA PHE A 162 -2.72 -8.43 8.40
C PHE A 162 -3.53 -9.72 8.53
N ASN A 163 -4.83 -9.69 8.23
CA ASN A 163 -5.73 -10.84 8.30
C ASN A 163 -5.43 -11.95 7.28
N LYS A 164 -4.54 -11.70 6.31
CA LYS A 164 -4.07 -12.66 5.31
C LYS A 164 -2.58 -12.92 5.40
N THR A 165 -1.84 -12.15 6.20
CA THR A 165 -0.42 -12.40 6.44
C THR A 165 -0.25 -13.49 7.50
N PRO A 166 0.59 -14.51 7.25
CA PRO A 166 1.03 -15.47 8.26
C PRO A 166 1.51 -14.79 9.54
N TYR A 167 0.86 -15.10 10.67
CA TYR A 167 1.18 -14.51 11.96
C TYR A 167 1.69 -15.55 12.96
N ALA A 168 2.81 -15.24 13.63
CA ALA A 168 3.27 -15.93 14.83
C ALA A 168 3.87 -14.93 15.83
N PRO A 169 3.63 -15.06 17.15
CA PRO A 169 4.21 -14.18 18.17
C PRO A 169 5.75 -14.15 18.16
N GLU A 170 6.38 -15.24 17.73
CA GLU A 170 7.84 -15.41 17.70
C GLU A 170 8.50 -14.86 16.43
N ALA A 171 7.70 -14.47 15.42
CA ALA A 171 8.15 -13.79 14.22
C ALA A 171 8.11 -12.27 14.40
N LYS A 172 8.85 -11.52 13.57
CA LYS A 172 8.95 -10.06 13.62
C LYS A 172 8.31 -9.43 12.39
N TYR A 173 7.54 -8.36 12.58
CA TYR A 173 6.81 -7.68 11.50
C TYR A 173 7.23 -6.22 11.42
N VAL A 174 7.96 -5.84 10.38
CA VAL A 174 8.23 -4.43 10.05
C VAL A 174 7.15 -3.96 9.08
N CYS A 175 6.31 -3.03 9.50
CA CYS A 175 5.23 -2.48 8.69
C CYS A 175 5.62 -1.09 8.19
N ILE A 176 5.48 -0.84 6.89
CA ILE A 176 5.71 0.48 6.30
C ILE A 176 4.42 1.03 5.67
N ALA A 177 4.02 2.21 6.13
CA ALA A 177 2.92 2.97 5.56
C ALA A 177 3.43 4.25 4.90
N ARG A 178 2.63 4.83 4.00
CA ARG A 178 2.90 6.12 3.35
C ARG A 178 1.58 6.83 3.14
N ASN A 179 1.57 8.16 3.13
CA ASN A 179 0.34 8.91 2.94
C ASN A 179 -0.45 8.44 1.69
N PRO A 180 -1.79 8.42 1.73
CA PRO A 180 -2.61 7.84 0.67
C PRO A 180 -2.46 8.55 -0.68
N TYR A 181 -2.19 9.86 -0.67
CA TYR A 181 -2.08 10.67 -1.88
C TYR A 181 -0.82 10.31 -2.70
N ASP A 182 0.37 10.34 -2.07
CA ASP A 182 1.60 9.93 -2.75
C ASP A 182 1.62 8.44 -3.09
N THR A 183 0.99 7.61 -2.25
CA THR A 183 0.82 6.18 -2.54
C THR A 183 0.03 5.97 -3.82
N CYS A 184 -1.12 6.64 -3.98
CA CYS A 184 -1.93 6.60 -5.20
C CYS A 184 -1.13 7.02 -6.44
N VAL A 185 -0.42 8.15 -6.40
CA VAL A 185 0.43 8.60 -7.53
C VAL A 185 1.52 7.58 -7.84
N SER A 186 2.22 7.10 -6.82
CA SER A 186 3.30 6.14 -7.02
C SER A 186 2.79 4.80 -7.56
N PHE A 187 1.56 4.42 -7.25
CA PHE A 187 0.94 3.20 -7.74
C PHE A 187 0.42 3.34 -9.17
N TYR A 188 -0.09 4.52 -9.54
CA TYR A 188 -0.41 4.81 -10.93
C TYR A 188 0.81 4.59 -11.84
N TYR A 189 1.94 5.24 -11.56
CA TYR A 189 3.13 5.08 -12.42
C TYR A 189 3.69 3.66 -12.39
N HIS A 190 3.60 2.96 -11.27
CA HIS A 190 4.02 1.56 -11.22
C HIS A 190 3.17 0.69 -12.14
N THR A 191 1.85 0.82 -12.05
CA THR A 191 0.89 0.05 -12.84
C THR A 191 1.00 0.41 -14.32
N LYS A 192 1.12 1.71 -14.65
CA LYS A 192 1.27 2.22 -16.01
C LYS A 192 2.55 1.70 -16.68
N HIS A 193 3.67 1.69 -15.97
CA HIS A 193 4.95 1.32 -16.55
C HIS A 193 5.27 -0.17 -16.47
N MET A 194 4.49 -0.96 -15.72
CA MET A 194 4.69 -2.39 -15.57
C MET A 194 3.82 -3.15 -16.58
N PRO A 195 4.40 -3.79 -17.61
CA PRO A 195 3.63 -4.39 -18.71
C PRO A 195 2.64 -5.46 -18.27
N ALA A 196 2.95 -6.18 -17.19
CA ALA A 196 2.07 -7.18 -16.59
C ALA A 196 0.66 -6.66 -16.24
N TYR A 197 0.52 -5.35 -16.04
CA TYR A 197 -0.78 -4.74 -15.75
C TYR A 197 -1.53 -4.30 -17.01
N LYS A 198 -0.88 -4.03 -18.15
CA LYS A 198 -1.53 -3.49 -19.36
C LYS A 198 -2.22 -2.13 -19.15
N PHE A 199 -1.58 -1.22 -18.41
CA PHE A 199 -2.08 0.14 -18.10
C PHE A 199 -1.27 1.25 -18.79
N ASP A 200 -0.46 0.95 -19.80
CA ASP A 200 0.47 1.89 -20.45
C ASP A 200 -0.23 3.13 -21.02
N THR A 201 -1.44 2.97 -21.54
CA THR A 201 -2.28 4.06 -22.07
C THR A 201 -3.21 4.69 -21.03
N ALA A 202 -3.38 4.08 -19.85
CA ALA A 202 -4.31 4.57 -18.84
C ALA A 202 -3.88 5.92 -18.26
N THR A 203 -4.86 6.78 -18.01
CA THR A 203 -4.67 8.09 -17.39
C THR A 203 -4.65 8.00 -15.86
N PHE A 204 -4.16 9.06 -15.20
CA PHE A 204 -4.21 9.14 -13.74
C PHE A 204 -5.65 9.15 -13.22
N ASP A 205 -6.57 9.80 -13.93
CA ASP A 205 -7.99 9.87 -13.56
C ASP A 205 -8.63 8.47 -13.55
N GLU A 206 -8.36 7.66 -14.57
CA GLU A 206 -8.87 6.29 -14.64
C GLU A 206 -8.29 5.40 -13.54
N PHE A 207 -6.99 5.54 -13.26
CA PHE A 207 -6.36 4.81 -12.17
C PHE A 207 -6.89 5.25 -10.80
N PHE A 208 -7.11 6.55 -10.59
CA PHE A 208 -7.66 7.09 -9.35
C PHE A 208 -9.02 6.47 -9.03
N GLU A 209 -9.89 6.28 -10.03
CA GLU A 209 -11.17 5.59 -9.82
C GLU A 209 -10.99 4.16 -9.30
N LEU A 210 -10.08 3.40 -9.90
CA LEU A 210 -9.79 2.03 -9.48
C LEU A 210 -9.19 2.00 -8.06
N PHE A 211 -8.26 2.90 -7.77
CA PHE A 211 -7.63 3.02 -6.46
C PHE A 211 -8.68 3.34 -5.37
N LEU A 212 -9.57 4.31 -5.61
CA LEU A 212 -10.60 4.71 -4.64
C LEU A 212 -11.62 3.59 -4.35
N GLN A 213 -11.86 2.74 -5.35
CA GLN A 213 -12.74 1.56 -5.29
C GLN A 213 -12.04 0.31 -4.74
N GLY A 214 -10.73 0.33 -4.51
CA GLY A 214 -9.96 -0.86 -4.11
C GLY A 214 -9.88 -1.92 -5.22
N ARG A 215 -9.98 -1.52 -6.48
CA ARG A 215 -9.93 -2.39 -7.67
C ARG A 215 -8.55 -2.38 -8.33
N VAL A 216 -7.53 -2.44 -7.48
CA VAL A 216 -6.12 -2.54 -7.82
C VAL A 216 -5.50 -3.63 -6.97
N ASP A 217 -4.26 -4.00 -7.28
CA ASP A 217 -3.49 -4.98 -6.54
C ASP A 217 -3.54 -4.75 -5.01
N TYR A 218 -3.88 -5.81 -4.27
CA TYR A 218 -4.06 -5.87 -2.81
C TYR A 218 -5.28 -5.14 -2.26
N GLY A 219 -6.21 -4.71 -3.14
CA GLY A 219 -7.52 -4.22 -2.75
C GLY A 219 -7.52 -2.77 -2.27
N ASP A 220 -8.31 -2.48 -1.24
CA ASP A 220 -8.44 -1.13 -0.68
C ASP A 220 -7.23 -0.77 0.19
N TYR A 221 -6.57 0.35 -0.13
CA TYR A 221 -5.43 0.88 0.62
C TYR A 221 -5.74 1.06 2.11
N PHE A 222 -6.90 1.62 2.45
CA PHE A 222 -7.26 1.95 3.83
C PHE A 222 -7.55 0.69 4.63
N GLU A 223 -8.24 -0.30 4.06
CA GLU A 223 -8.44 -1.60 4.69
C GLU A 223 -7.10 -2.29 5.00
N ASN A 224 -6.18 -2.28 4.03
CA ASN A 224 -4.85 -2.87 4.20
C ASN A 224 -4.05 -2.17 5.30
N VAL A 225 -3.85 -0.84 5.20
CA VAL A 225 -3.04 -0.11 6.19
C VAL A 225 -3.67 -0.16 7.59
N MET A 226 -5.00 -0.07 7.69
CA MET A 226 -5.71 -0.14 8.98
C MET A 226 -5.58 -1.52 9.62
N SER A 227 -5.56 -2.59 8.82
CA SER A 227 -5.39 -3.95 9.33
C SER A 227 -4.07 -4.09 10.11
N TRP A 228 -2.98 -3.52 9.59
CA TRP A 228 -1.67 -3.48 10.25
C TRP A 228 -1.59 -2.41 11.34
N TYR A 229 -2.21 -1.25 11.13
CA TYR A 229 -2.20 -0.17 12.12
C TYR A 229 -2.87 -0.57 13.43
N ARG A 230 -3.89 -1.44 13.39
CA ARG A 230 -4.51 -2.01 14.60
C ARG A 230 -3.55 -2.85 15.44
N GLN A 231 -2.53 -3.44 14.80
CA GLN A 231 -1.52 -4.30 15.44
C GLN A 231 -0.25 -3.54 15.83
N ARG A 232 -0.18 -2.23 15.59
CA ARG A 232 1.04 -1.42 15.75
C ARG A 232 1.63 -1.42 17.17
N ASN A 233 0.83 -1.78 18.17
CA ASN A 233 1.24 -1.82 19.57
C ASN A 233 1.67 -3.23 20.02
N GLU A 234 1.56 -4.24 19.16
CA GLU A 234 2.07 -5.57 19.45
C GLU A 234 3.61 -5.53 19.56
N PRO A 235 4.22 -6.25 20.52
CA PRO A 235 5.66 -6.19 20.77
C PRO A 235 6.50 -6.69 19.60
N ASN A 236 5.90 -7.52 18.74
CA ASN A 236 6.53 -8.08 17.55
C ASN A 236 6.15 -7.34 16.25
N VAL A 237 5.58 -6.13 16.35
CA VAL A 237 5.24 -5.27 15.21
C VAL A 237 5.95 -3.91 15.35
N LEU A 238 6.78 -3.56 14.37
CA LEU A 238 7.36 -2.24 14.20
C LEU A 238 6.63 -1.50 13.09
N PHE A 239 5.80 -0.52 13.45
CA PHE A 239 5.09 0.31 12.48
C PHE A 239 5.90 1.59 12.16
N LEU A 240 6.14 1.84 10.88
CA LEU A 240 6.92 2.95 10.35
C LEU A 240 6.12 3.71 9.28
N THR A 241 6.47 4.97 9.07
CA THR A 241 6.02 5.73 7.91
C THR A 241 7.18 6.06 6.97
N TYR A 242 6.89 6.13 5.67
CA TYR A 242 7.84 6.55 4.64
C TYR A 242 8.35 7.97 4.91
N GLU A 243 7.46 8.83 5.41
CA GLU A 243 7.72 10.23 5.71
C GLU A 243 8.71 10.39 6.86
N GLU A 244 8.54 9.66 7.96
CA GLU A 244 9.50 9.66 9.08
C GLU A 244 10.84 9.04 8.68
N LEU A 245 10.80 7.92 7.93
CA LEU A 245 12.00 7.30 7.38
C LEU A 245 12.77 8.27 6.45
N LYS A 246 12.06 9.10 5.69
CA LYS A 246 12.67 10.12 4.82
C LYS A 246 13.19 11.33 5.58
N LYS A 247 12.52 11.72 6.66
CA LYS A 247 12.91 12.85 7.52
C LYS A 247 14.17 12.54 8.33
N ASP A 248 14.28 11.33 8.87
CA ASP A 248 15.45 10.86 9.62
C ASP A 248 15.79 9.41 9.26
N THR A 249 16.49 9.24 8.14
CA THR A 249 16.91 7.91 7.67
C THR A 249 17.81 7.23 8.69
N ARG A 250 18.78 7.95 9.29
CA ARG A 250 19.78 7.36 10.19
C ARG A 250 19.12 6.82 11.46
N GLY A 251 18.26 7.62 12.11
CA GLY A 251 17.54 7.18 13.30
C GLY A 251 16.61 6.00 13.01
N HIS A 252 15.97 5.96 11.84
CA HIS A 252 15.09 4.85 11.46
C HIS A 252 15.84 3.58 11.10
N VAL A 253 17.03 3.66 10.50
CA VAL A 253 17.92 2.50 10.31
C VAL A 253 18.28 1.88 11.66
N LEU A 254 18.66 2.69 12.64
CA LEU A 254 18.93 2.22 14.01
C LEU A 254 17.68 1.63 14.68
N LYS A 255 16.52 2.26 14.51
CA LYS A 255 15.23 1.77 15.03
C LYS A 255 14.87 0.40 14.45
N ILE A 256 15.05 0.21 13.14
CA ILE A 256 14.86 -1.09 12.49
C ILE A 256 15.87 -2.10 13.04
N ALA A 257 17.15 -1.75 13.15
CA ALA A 257 18.17 -2.65 13.68
C ALA A 257 17.85 -3.10 15.11
N ALA A 258 17.44 -2.20 16.00
CA ALA A 258 17.02 -2.49 17.37
C ALA A 258 15.86 -3.49 17.41
N PHE A 259 14.85 -3.28 16.58
CA PHE A 259 13.71 -4.18 16.48
C PHE A 259 14.12 -5.56 15.94
N LEU A 260 15.01 -5.61 14.93
CA LEU A 260 15.54 -6.86 14.39
C LEU A 260 16.44 -7.60 15.39
N GLY A 261 17.07 -6.92 16.33
CA GLY A 261 17.76 -7.51 17.48
C GLY A 261 18.73 -6.53 18.16
N PRO A 262 18.87 -6.57 19.50
CA PRO A 262 19.75 -5.65 20.22
C PRO A 262 21.22 -5.76 19.79
N GLU A 263 21.67 -6.94 19.36
CA GLU A 263 23.00 -7.16 18.80
C GLU A 263 23.23 -6.39 17.50
N ARG A 264 22.20 -6.22 16.67
CA ARG A 264 22.28 -5.47 15.41
C ARG A 264 22.36 -3.98 15.68
N GLU A 265 21.54 -3.46 16.60
CA GLU A 265 21.62 -2.06 17.03
C GLU A 265 22.99 -1.74 17.62
N LYS A 266 23.48 -2.58 18.55
CA LYS A 266 24.80 -2.42 19.16
C LYS A 266 25.88 -2.35 18.09
N LYS A 267 25.88 -3.29 17.14
CA LYS A 267 26.84 -3.33 16.04
C LYS A 267 26.83 -2.05 15.20
N LEU A 268 25.66 -1.51 14.85
CA LEU A 268 25.58 -0.27 14.08
C LEU A 268 25.99 0.97 14.88
N LYS A 269 25.75 0.99 16.20
CA LYS A 269 26.19 2.08 17.08
C LYS A 269 27.70 2.07 17.30
N GLU A 270 28.30 0.89 17.43
CA GLU A 270 29.74 0.71 17.64
C GLU A 270 30.55 0.79 16.33
N ASN A 271 29.89 0.67 15.17
CA ASN A 271 30.50 0.79 13.85
C ASN A 271 29.79 1.86 12.99
N PRO A 272 30.11 3.15 13.18
CA PRO A 272 29.52 4.25 12.40
C PRO A 272 29.76 4.12 10.89
N GLU A 273 30.91 3.58 10.47
CA GLU A 273 31.22 3.38 9.05
C GLU A 273 30.24 2.39 8.41
N LEU A 274 29.90 1.30 9.09
CA LEU A 274 28.90 0.35 8.61
C LEU A 274 27.53 1.02 8.48
N LEU A 275 27.12 1.84 9.46
CA LEU A 275 25.86 2.59 9.40
C LEU A 275 25.83 3.54 8.19
N GLU A 276 26.91 4.28 7.94
CA GLU A 276 27.01 5.17 6.78
C GLU A 276 26.98 4.39 5.46
N ARG A 277 27.65 3.23 5.36
CA ARG A 277 27.56 2.37 4.17
C ARG A 277 26.13 1.90 3.90
N ILE A 278 25.38 1.51 4.94
CA ILE A 278 23.96 1.12 4.79
C ILE A 278 23.14 2.30 4.26
N ILE A 279 23.33 3.50 4.82
CA ILE A 279 22.61 4.72 4.40
C ILE A 279 22.96 5.06 2.94
N GLU A 280 24.24 5.01 2.57
CA GLU A 280 24.71 5.28 1.22
C GLU A 280 24.13 4.29 0.22
N LYS A 281 24.26 2.97 0.47
CA LYS A 281 23.72 1.90 -0.40
C LYS A 281 22.20 1.97 -0.57
N THR A 282 21.50 2.51 0.43
CA THR A 282 20.04 2.66 0.40
C THR A 282 19.58 4.07 0.02
N SER A 283 20.50 4.95 -0.39
CA SER A 283 20.17 6.30 -0.87
C SER A 283 19.32 6.24 -2.14
N LEU A 284 18.57 7.32 -2.40
CA LEU A 284 17.74 7.40 -3.60
C LEU A 284 18.57 7.24 -4.88
N GLU A 285 19.76 7.85 -4.92
CA GLU A 285 20.67 7.79 -6.07
C GLU A 285 21.15 6.36 -6.33
N ASN A 286 21.67 5.67 -5.30
CA ASN A 286 22.10 4.28 -5.46
C ASN A 286 20.93 3.36 -5.76
N MET A 287 19.77 3.58 -5.17
CA MET A 287 18.56 2.82 -5.48
C MET A 287 18.14 3.01 -6.94
N LYS A 288 18.20 4.23 -7.50
CA LYS A 288 17.96 4.46 -8.93
C LYS A 288 18.96 3.71 -9.79
N LYS A 289 20.25 3.83 -9.49
CA LYS A 289 21.32 3.13 -10.22
C LYS A 289 21.12 1.61 -10.25
N VAL A 290 20.69 1.03 -9.14
CA VAL A 290 20.55 -0.43 -8.98
C VAL A 290 19.20 -0.97 -9.49
N LEU A 291 18.13 -0.17 -9.47
CA LEU A 291 16.76 -0.65 -9.73
C LEU A 291 16.09 -0.06 -10.97
N ASN A 292 16.56 1.08 -11.50
CA ASN A 292 16.07 1.61 -12.78
C ASN A 292 16.93 1.00 -13.88
N PHE A 293 16.56 -0.22 -14.26
CA PHE A 293 17.25 -1.00 -15.30
C PHE A 293 17.08 -0.33 -16.67
N ASN A 294 18.02 0.57 -17.01
CA ASN A 294 18.04 1.26 -18.30
C ASN A 294 18.67 0.36 -19.38
N GLY A 295 17.95 -0.67 -19.83
CA GLY A 295 18.16 -1.39 -21.10
C GLY A 295 19.47 -2.17 -21.33
N HIS A 296 20.56 -1.95 -20.58
CA HIS A 296 21.88 -2.53 -20.89
C HIS A 296 22.38 -3.58 -19.88
N GLN A 297 21.54 -4.02 -18.93
CA GLN A 297 21.92 -5.01 -17.91
C GLN A 297 20.90 -6.15 -17.71
N HIS A 298 19.99 -6.35 -18.67
CA HIS A 298 19.12 -7.56 -18.73
C HIS A 298 19.90 -8.88 -18.88
N THR A 299 21.23 -8.82 -18.91
CA THR A 299 22.15 -9.93 -19.14
C THR A 299 22.55 -10.69 -17.87
N MET A 300 22.10 -10.29 -16.68
CA MET A 300 22.54 -10.92 -15.42
C MET A 300 21.54 -11.90 -14.80
N LEU A 301 20.30 -11.98 -15.30
CA LEU A 301 19.25 -12.84 -14.78
C LEU A 301 18.60 -13.60 -15.93
N ASP A 302 19.18 -14.74 -16.28
CA ASP A 302 18.68 -15.62 -17.33
C ASP A 302 18.24 -16.99 -16.78
N GLU A 303 17.63 -17.81 -17.65
CA GLU A 303 17.09 -19.11 -17.27
C GLU A 303 18.18 -20.11 -16.83
N SER A 304 19.44 -19.94 -17.24
CA SER A 304 20.55 -20.80 -16.79
C SER A 304 20.80 -20.67 -15.29
N MET A 305 20.37 -19.56 -14.67
CA MET A 305 20.41 -19.42 -13.21
C MET A 305 19.45 -20.37 -12.50
N LEU A 306 18.32 -20.74 -13.12
CA LEU A 306 17.38 -21.71 -12.57
C LEU A 306 17.96 -23.13 -12.54
N GLU A 307 19.01 -23.42 -13.31
CA GLU A 307 19.69 -24.72 -13.25
C GLU A 307 20.46 -24.90 -11.94
N ARG A 308 20.89 -23.80 -11.32
CA ARG A 308 21.73 -23.76 -10.12
C ARG A 308 20.93 -23.68 -8.82
N VAL A 309 19.60 -23.55 -8.91
CA VAL A 309 18.71 -23.49 -7.75
C VAL A 309 17.98 -24.82 -7.55
N ARG A 310 17.63 -25.10 -6.29
CA ARG A 310 16.94 -26.34 -5.93
C ARG A 310 15.59 -26.45 -6.66
N PRO A 311 15.14 -27.66 -7.05
CA PRO A 311 13.91 -27.86 -7.83
C PRO A 311 12.69 -27.17 -7.25
N GLU A 312 12.55 -27.16 -5.92
CA GLU A 312 11.42 -26.58 -5.20
C GLU A 312 11.34 -25.04 -5.39
N LEU A 313 12.45 -24.39 -5.72
CA LEU A 313 12.55 -22.94 -5.87
C LEU A 313 12.43 -22.47 -7.32
N LYS A 314 12.60 -23.39 -8.29
CA LYS A 314 12.59 -23.04 -9.71
C LYS A 314 11.29 -22.39 -10.13
N LYS A 315 10.16 -22.80 -9.55
CA LYS A 315 8.85 -22.23 -9.87
C LYS A 315 8.72 -20.77 -9.44
N GLY A 316 9.02 -20.48 -8.17
CA GLY A 316 8.94 -19.12 -7.63
C GLY A 316 9.92 -18.18 -8.32
N LEU A 317 11.14 -18.64 -8.58
CA LEU A 317 12.14 -17.87 -9.31
C LEU A 317 11.82 -17.74 -10.80
N GLY A 318 11.27 -18.76 -11.45
CA GLY A 318 10.81 -18.67 -12.84
C GLY A 318 9.72 -17.62 -13.00
N THR A 319 8.75 -17.57 -12.07
CA THR A 319 7.72 -16.53 -12.02
C THR A 319 8.33 -15.14 -11.90
N LEU A 320 9.30 -14.98 -11.00
CA LEU A 320 10.02 -13.72 -10.85
C LEU A 320 10.81 -13.36 -12.12
N LEU A 321 11.48 -14.32 -12.74
CA LEU A 321 12.22 -14.12 -13.99
C LEU A 321 11.28 -13.65 -15.10
N ASP A 322 10.13 -14.28 -15.27
CA ASP A 322 9.13 -13.85 -16.26
C ASP A 322 8.59 -12.45 -15.96
N PHE A 323 8.44 -12.10 -14.69
CA PHE A 323 8.06 -10.76 -14.25
C PHE A 323 9.13 -9.69 -14.58
N ILE A 324 10.42 -10.02 -14.52
CA ILE A 324 11.53 -9.08 -14.80
C ILE A 324 12.03 -9.10 -16.24
N LYS A 325 11.76 -10.17 -17.00
CA LYS A 325 12.18 -10.34 -18.41
C LYS A 325 11.61 -9.25 -19.30
N VAL A 326 10.38 -8.80 -19.00
CA VAL A 326 9.76 -7.68 -19.71
C VAL A 326 10.09 -6.38 -18.97
N PRO A 327 10.95 -5.51 -19.51
CA PRO A 327 11.33 -4.27 -18.84
C PRO A 327 10.13 -3.37 -18.59
N MET A 328 10.20 -2.63 -17.48
CA MET A 328 9.30 -1.50 -17.28
C MET A 328 9.54 -0.44 -18.34
N THR A 329 8.48 0.21 -18.80
CA THR A 329 8.56 1.32 -19.77
C THR A 329 8.95 2.66 -19.13
N GLY A 330 9.25 2.66 -17.83
CA GLY A 330 9.66 3.84 -17.07
C GLY A 330 10.36 3.45 -15.76
N ASP A 331 10.82 4.46 -15.02
CA ASP A 331 11.61 4.27 -13.80
C ASP A 331 10.82 3.57 -12.67
N PHE A 332 11.40 2.49 -12.12
CA PHE A 332 10.86 1.85 -10.91
C PHE A 332 11.00 2.75 -9.67
N VAL A 333 12.20 3.33 -9.50
CA VAL A 333 12.55 4.35 -8.51
C VAL A 333 12.41 5.72 -9.16
N ARG A 334 11.21 6.29 -9.04
CA ARG A 334 10.82 7.52 -9.75
C ARG A 334 11.41 8.80 -9.13
N LYS A 335 10.76 9.33 -8.08
CA LYS A 335 11.16 10.59 -7.43
C LYS A 335 11.64 10.45 -5.99
N GLY A 336 11.15 9.45 -5.24
CA GLY A 336 11.54 9.25 -3.84
C GLY A 336 11.28 10.44 -2.92
N GLN A 337 10.20 11.18 -3.17
CA GLN A 337 9.85 12.42 -2.45
C GLN A 337 8.50 12.30 -1.75
N VAL A 338 8.26 13.18 -0.79
CA VAL A 338 6.96 13.40 -0.13
C VAL A 338 6.31 14.62 -0.78
N GLY A 339 5.02 14.54 -1.10
CA GLY A 339 4.23 15.66 -1.64
C GLY A 339 4.13 15.74 -3.16
N ASP A 340 4.51 14.70 -3.92
CA ASP A 340 4.37 14.73 -5.38
C ASP A 340 2.91 14.66 -5.84
N TRP A 341 2.01 14.24 -4.96
CA TRP A 341 0.58 14.26 -5.21
C TRP A 341 0.04 15.64 -5.64
N ARG A 342 0.67 16.74 -5.20
CA ARG A 342 0.30 18.11 -5.56
C ARG A 342 0.36 18.37 -7.08
N ASN A 343 1.20 17.62 -7.78
CA ASN A 343 1.39 17.75 -9.22
C ASN A 343 0.41 16.89 -10.04
N HIS A 344 -0.50 16.15 -9.38
CA HIS A 344 -1.33 15.13 -10.04
C HIS A 344 -2.81 15.26 -9.68
N PHE A 345 -3.11 15.47 -8.40
CA PHE A 345 -4.49 15.51 -7.94
C PHE A 345 -5.18 16.82 -8.36
N SER A 346 -6.34 16.68 -9.01
CA SER A 346 -7.30 17.78 -9.19
C SER A 346 -8.01 18.12 -7.87
N PRO A 347 -8.57 19.34 -7.73
CA PRO A 347 -9.36 19.71 -6.54
C PRO A 347 -10.52 18.75 -6.23
N GLU A 348 -11.16 18.22 -7.27
CA GLU A 348 -12.25 17.25 -7.14
C GLU A 348 -11.76 15.89 -6.59
N GLN A 349 -10.63 15.40 -7.11
CA GLN A 349 -10.02 14.16 -6.60
C GLN A 349 -9.56 14.31 -5.15
N ILE A 350 -9.08 15.49 -4.76
CA ILE A 350 -8.76 15.80 -3.36
C ILE A 350 -10.00 15.65 -2.50
N LEU A 351 -11.12 16.29 -2.86
CA LEU A 351 -12.35 16.21 -2.09
C LEU A 351 -12.81 14.76 -1.90
N ARG A 352 -12.85 13.98 -2.99
CA ARG A 352 -13.26 12.57 -2.95
C ARG A 352 -12.31 11.69 -2.14
N MET A 353 -11.00 11.94 -2.21
CA MET A 353 -10.03 11.26 -1.36
C MET A 353 -10.23 11.61 0.11
N LYS A 354 -10.52 12.88 0.45
CA LYS A 354 -10.83 13.30 1.83
C LYS A 354 -12.07 12.59 2.37
N GLU A 355 -13.13 12.50 1.57
CA GLU A 355 -14.35 11.76 1.95
C GLU A 355 -14.05 10.28 2.20
N LYS A 356 -13.28 9.64 1.30
CA LYS A 356 -12.85 8.25 1.47
C LYS A 356 -12.02 8.07 2.74
N ILE A 357 -11.04 8.94 2.99
CA ILE A 357 -10.20 8.93 4.21
C ILE A 357 -11.09 9.04 5.45
N ALA A 358 -11.97 10.04 5.50
CA ALA A 358 -12.84 10.28 6.65
C ALA A 358 -13.72 9.08 6.96
N LYS A 359 -14.29 8.44 5.93
CA LYS A 359 -15.09 7.22 6.08
C LYS A 359 -14.25 6.02 6.52
N ALA A 360 -13.14 5.75 5.85
CA ALA A 360 -12.35 4.53 6.04
C ALA A 360 -11.54 4.54 7.34
N THR A 361 -11.18 5.72 7.84
CA THR A 361 -10.39 5.90 9.06
C THR A 361 -11.23 6.38 10.26
N ALA A 362 -12.56 6.41 10.11
CA ALA A 362 -13.49 6.82 11.15
C ALA A 362 -13.21 6.07 12.47
N GLY A 363 -13.08 6.83 13.56
CA GLY A 363 -12.79 6.27 14.89
C GLY A 363 -11.33 5.84 15.11
N SER A 364 -10.42 6.19 14.20
CA SER A 364 -8.99 5.94 14.36
C SER A 364 -8.16 7.23 14.32
N ASP A 365 -6.95 7.14 14.85
CA ASP A 365 -5.92 8.17 14.81
C ASP A 365 -4.91 7.96 13.66
N LEU A 366 -5.20 7.07 12.69
CA LEU A 366 -4.28 6.74 11.59
C LEU A 366 -3.75 7.98 10.87
N MET A 367 -4.63 8.92 10.54
CA MET A 367 -4.24 10.11 9.78
C MET A 367 -3.34 11.07 10.57
N SER A 368 -3.26 10.93 11.90
CA SER A 368 -2.33 11.71 12.73
C SER A 368 -0.86 11.38 12.44
N LEU A 369 -0.57 10.21 11.85
CA LEU A 369 0.76 9.84 11.38
C LEU A 369 1.35 10.82 10.35
N TRP A 370 0.48 11.55 9.64
CA TRP A 370 0.86 12.47 8.57
C TRP A 370 0.47 13.92 8.85
N LYS A 371 0.26 14.27 10.14
CA LYS A 371 -0.10 15.65 10.53
C LYS A 371 0.96 16.69 10.13
N ASP A 372 2.23 16.27 10.02
CA ASP A 372 3.37 17.15 9.76
C ASP A 372 3.82 17.18 8.28
N VAL A 373 3.02 16.65 7.35
CA VAL A 373 3.37 16.59 5.90
C VAL A 373 2.37 17.31 4.98
N ASP A 374 1.65 18.30 5.51
CA ASP A 374 0.80 19.24 4.78
C ASP A 374 -0.20 18.55 3.81
N LEU A 375 -0.89 17.52 4.29
CA LEU A 375 -1.99 16.88 3.53
C LEU A 375 -3.21 17.82 3.44
N PRO A 376 -4.01 17.73 2.36
CA PRO A 376 -5.07 18.69 2.06
C PRO A 376 -6.37 18.51 2.85
#